data_AF-A0A1G2C052-F1
#
_entry.id   AF-A0A1G2C052-F1
#
_cell.length_a   1.000
_cell.length_b   1.000
_cell.length_c   1.000
_cell.angle_alpha   90.00
_cell.angle_beta   90.00
_cell.angle_gamma   90.00
#
_symmetry.space_group_name_H-M   'P 1'
#
loop_
_entity.id
_entity.type
_entity.pdbx_description
1 polymer ?
#
loop_
_entity_poly.entity_id
_entity_poly.type
_entity_poly.pdbx_seq_one_letter_code
_entity_poly.pdbx_strand_id
1 'polypeptide(L)'
;MFEHLGPAPEVGMYRPGPKYKLYLSLLFLAILGFIFSAAISRGPSSRAMEPEILSSEVLVDSSDKKIVSSAKNFPIFDFVVEVDNANTSLYKLNILVEGIYDLNLLKDLKLFHENVQLGQIEQIDSTGKIYFDLKEYQLPVGQNRFSLFFSSGDSLKDSPVLKFSIPTKDDIFLISSGQVFRPRADFPVSSGLISISDQGQIMASNSYIIDDFIVDSEVPQPVSSFELRSIGEKADLKQIILSYQNLSDGADTKADFFLSLEGAPIAQASSQDGQIIFDIKKGILLEELSRKIFELHTFALPEGSYQFSLDNVSAQGVWSGADIALPAPIALSQVEARAYFMQFQAKELDQRLTEGWNKIYNLQISARGAKTLYLNKFTWSIAPQNLDITALEIWYSGQPYIADIIFEDGQVIVKTDGQDPLPIGQEPTELLLLAKVENIKNKAKIEAFILPDDSPLDQENIFGHIIWSDGQDFYNGYKMPYLPLQPSILNN
;
A
#
# COMPACT_ATOMS: atom_id res chain seq x y z
N MET A 1 -61.18 70.35 -82.93
CA MET A 1 -61.02 68.88 -82.89
C MET A 1 -59.82 68.58 -83.78
N PHE A 2 -58.87 67.82 -83.24
CA PHE A 2 -57.48 67.69 -83.68
C PHE A 2 -57.27 67.40 -85.17
N GLU A 3 -56.28 68.05 -85.77
CA GLU A 3 -55.57 67.48 -86.93
C GLU A 3 -54.06 67.55 -86.67
N HIS A 4 -53.54 66.41 -86.25
CA HIS A 4 -52.12 66.09 -86.23
C HIS A 4 -51.66 65.76 -87.65
N LEU A 5 -50.38 66.02 -87.92
CA LEU A 5 -49.39 65.12 -88.56
C LEU A 5 -48.37 65.94 -89.36
N GLY A 6 -47.08 65.70 -89.14
CA GLY A 6 -46.00 66.29 -89.93
C GLY A 6 -44.62 65.93 -89.39
N PRO A 7 -43.82 65.07 -90.06
CA PRO A 7 -42.68 64.41 -89.45
C PRO A 7 -41.31 65.06 -89.71
N ALA A 8 -40.42 64.74 -88.76
CA ALA A 8 -38.95 64.69 -88.66
C ALA A 8 -38.03 65.38 -89.69
N PRO A 9 -36.90 65.92 -89.18
CA PRO A 9 -35.63 65.86 -89.89
C PRO A 9 -34.50 65.21 -89.08
N GLU A 10 -33.61 64.58 -89.84
CA GLU A 10 -32.46 63.78 -89.42
C GLU A 10 -31.25 64.61 -88.94
N VAL A 11 -30.65 64.11 -87.86
CA VAL A 11 -29.23 63.96 -87.51
C VAL A 11 -28.20 65.03 -87.95
N GLY A 12 -27.59 65.66 -86.95
CA GLY A 12 -26.20 66.14 -86.99
C GLY A 12 -25.45 65.65 -85.75
N MET A 13 -24.49 64.73 -85.93
CA MET A 13 -23.64 64.19 -84.86
C MET A 13 -22.55 65.19 -84.45
N TYR A 14 -22.48 65.55 -83.17
CA TYR A 14 -21.29 66.14 -82.54
C TYR A 14 -20.76 65.17 -81.48
N ARG A 15 -19.59 64.56 -81.73
CA ARG A 15 -18.88 63.67 -80.79
C ARG A 15 -17.92 64.48 -79.92
N PRO A 16 -18.17 64.70 -78.62
CA PRO A 16 -17.13 65.16 -77.72
C PRO A 16 -16.10 64.04 -77.48
N GLY A 17 -14.81 64.37 -77.61
CA GLY A 17 -13.69 63.43 -77.55
C GLY A 17 -13.58 62.63 -76.24
N PRO A 18 -12.81 61.53 -76.25
CA PRO A 18 -12.78 60.56 -75.16
C PRO A 18 -12.29 61.21 -73.87
N LYS A 19 -13.13 61.18 -72.83
CA LYS A 19 -12.81 61.70 -71.48
C LYS A 19 -11.84 60.79 -70.74
N TYR A 20 -10.63 60.59 -71.27
CA TYR A 20 -9.60 59.72 -70.71
C TYR A 20 -9.31 60.07 -69.24
N LYS A 21 -9.37 61.35 -68.85
CA LYS A 21 -9.22 61.77 -67.44
C LYS A 21 -10.36 61.27 -66.54
N LEU A 22 -11.59 61.21 -67.05
CA LEU A 22 -12.75 60.69 -66.31
C LEU A 22 -12.66 59.16 -66.17
N TYR A 23 -12.27 58.47 -67.25
CA TYR A 23 -12.07 57.03 -67.21
C TYR A 23 -10.88 56.62 -66.33
N LEU A 24 -9.78 57.38 -66.35
CA LEU A 24 -8.63 57.13 -65.49
C LEU A 24 -8.95 57.37 -64.00
N SER A 25 -9.75 58.39 -63.68
CA SER A 25 -10.20 58.65 -62.31
C SER A 25 -11.20 57.60 -61.82
N LEU A 26 -12.10 57.13 -62.68
CA LEU A 26 -12.97 55.99 -62.38
C LEU A 26 -12.18 54.69 -62.21
N LEU A 27 -11.14 54.44 -63.02
CA LEU A 27 -10.26 53.29 -62.86
C LEU A 27 -9.47 53.37 -61.55
N PHE A 28 -8.97 54.55 -61.18
CA PHE A 28 -8.25 54.75 -59.92
C PHE A 28 -9.16 54.55 -58.71
N LEU A 29 -10.42 55.00 -58.78
CA LEU A 29 -11.45 54.73 -57.77
C LEU A 29 -11.82 53.24 -57.71
N ALA A 30 -11.91 52.56 -58.85
CA ALA A 30 -12.18 51.12 -58.89
C ALA A 30 -11.01 50.31 -58.32
N ILE A 31 -9.76 50.69 -58.60
CA ILE A 31 -8.56 50.07 -58.04
C ILE A 31 -8.48 50.33 -56.52
N LEU A 32 -8.75 51.56 -56.06
CA LEU A 32 -8.84 51.86 -54.63
C LEU A 32 -9.95 51.05 -53.96
N GLY A 33 -11.12 50.96 -54.59
CA GLY A 33 -12.24 50.14 -54.12
C GLY A 33 -11.86 48.66 -54.04
N PHE A 34 -11.11 48.14 -55.02
CA PHE A 34 -10.65 46.76 -55.05
C PHE A 34 -9.54 46.49 -54.02
N ILE A 35 -8.59 47.40 -53.82
CA ILE A 35 -7.55 47.28 -52.79
C ILE A 35 -8.18 47.34 -51.40
N PHE A 36 -9.14 48.25 -51.16
CA PHE A 36 -9.87 48.30 -49.90
C PHE A 36 -10.74 47.05 -49.69
N SER A 37 -11.46 46.55 -50.69
CA SER A 37 -12.26 45.32 -50.52
C SER A 37 -11.41 44.03 -50.41
N ALA A 38 -10.26 43.97 -51.08
CA ALA A 38 -9.28 42.89 -50.91
C ALA A 38 -8.56 42.97 -49.55
N ALA A 39 -8.37 44.16 -48.98
CA ALA A 39 -7.83 44.34 -47.63
C ALA A 39 -8.87 44.12 -46.52
N ILE A 40 -10.15 44.41 -46.77
CA ILE A 40 -11.24 44.17 -45.81
C ILE A 40 -11.54 42.67 -45.64
N SER A 41 -11.18 41.82 -46.62
CA SER A 41 -11.30 40.35 -46.50
C SER A 41 -10.07 39.66 -45.89
N ARG A 42 -9.03 40.42 -45.54
CA ARG A 42 -7.92 39.96 -44.70
C ARG A 42 -7.69 40.96 -43.58
N GLY A 43 -8.64 41.00 -42.64
CA GLY A 43 -8.34 41.53 -41.31
C GLY A 43 -7.07 40.85 -40.76
N PRO A 44 -6.35 41.49 -39.82
CA PRO A 44 -5.15 40.86 -39.25
C PRO A 44 -5.51 39.44 -38.85
N SER A 45 -4.81 38.46 -39.42
CA SER A 45 -4.75 37.14 -38.80
C SER A 45 -4.01 37.37 -37.50
N SER A 46 -4.76 37.78 -36.47
CA SER A 46 -4.51 37.28 -35.15
C SER A 46 -4.49 35.77 -35.36
N ARG A 47 -3.27 35.21 -35.43
CA ARG A 47 -3.06 34.07 -34.55
C ARG A 47 -3.58 34.61 -33.23
N ALA A 48 -4.71 34.09 -32.76
CA ALA A 48 -4.87 34.06 -31.32
C ALA A 48 -3.50 33.55 -30.86
N MET A 49 -2.75 34.41 -30.15
CA MET A 49 -1.79 33.86 -29.22
C MET A 49 -2.63 32.79 -28.53
N GLU A 50 -2.29 31.50 -28.73
CA GLU A 50 -2.89 30.48 -27.89
C GLU A 50 -2.79 31.09 -26.50
N PRO A 51 -3.93 31.35 -25.82
CA PRO A 51 -3.89 32.04 -24.55
C PRO A 51 -2.83 31.29 -23.76
N GLU A 52 -1.84 32.04 -23.28
CA GLU A 52 -0.78 31.52 -22.43
C GLU A 52 -1.45 30.49 -21.54
N ILE A 53 -1.11 29.22 -21.79
CA ILE A 53 -1.94 28.11 -21.32
C ILE A 53 -1.97 28.24 -19.82
N LEU A 54 -3.07 28.75 -19.30
CA LEU A 54 -3.29 28.88 -17.89
C LEU A 54 -3.56 27.48 -17.39
N SER A 55 -2.53 26.89 -16.79
CA SER A 55 -2.59 25.59 -16.15
C SER A 55 -3.37 25.75 -14.86
N SER A 56 -4.60 25.29 -14.86
CA SER A 56 -5.25 24.89 -13.62
C SER A 56 -5.35 23.37 -13.67
N GLU A 57 -4.83 22.67 -12.68
CA GLU A 57 -4.93 21.21 -12.58
C GLU A 57 -5.96 20.83 -11.51
N VAL A 58 -6.73 19.75 -11.75
CA VAL A 58 -7.58 19.15 -10.72
C VAL A 58 -7.01 17.81 -10.27
N LEU A 59 -6.62 17.72 -9.00
CA LEU A 59 -6.15 16.50 -8.35
C LEU A 59 -7.17 16.03 -7.31
N VAL A 60 -7.40 14.72 -7.21
CA VAL A 60 -8.36 14.11 -6.28
C VAL A 60 -7.78 12.93 -5.52
N ASP A 61 -8.19 12.80 -4.26
CA ASP A 61 -8.02 11.57 -3.48
C ASP A 61 -9.00 10.49 -3.96
N SER A 62 -8.45 9.46 -4.60
CA SER A 62 -9.20 8.35 -5.19
C SER A 62 -9.31 7.13 -4.26
N SER A 63 -8.89 7.26 -2.99
CA SER A 63 -9.01 6.16 -2.02
C SER A 63 -10.46 5.90 -1.63
N ASP A 64 -10.82 4.62 -1.49
CA ASP A 64 -12.10 4.20 -0.93
C ASP A 64 -12.16 4.61 0.55
N LYS A 65 -13.31 5.11 0.98
CA LYS A 65 -13.56 5.57 2.34
C LYS A 65 -14.72 4.77 2.94
N LYS A 66 -14.58 4.37 4.20
CA LYS A 66 -15.68 3.83 5.00
C LYS A 66 -15.91 4.77 6.16
N ILE A 67 -17.17 5.05 6.47
CA ILE A 67 -17.54 6.09 7.44
C ILE A 67 -18.74 5.60 8.23
N VAL A 68 -18.75 5.87 9.53
CA VAL A 68 -19.90 5.52 10.36
C VAL A 68 -21.02 6.55 10.25
N SER A 69 -22.28 6.11 10.31
CA SER A 69 -23.45 6.98 10.15
C SER A 69 -23.58 8.05 11.24
N SER A 70 -22.98 7.82 12.40
CA SER A 70 -22.89 8.77 13.51
C SER A 70 -21.79 9.84 13.35
N ALA A 71 -20.87 9.67 12.39
CA ALA A 71 -19.76 10.59 12.18
C ALA A 71 -20.28 11.96 11.75
N LYS A 72 -19.72 13.03 12.33
CA LYS A 72 -20.09 14.41 12.02
C LYS A 72 -18.92 15.11 11.36
N ASN A 73 -19.22 15.92 10.33
CA ASN A 73 -18.25 16.78 9.65
C ASN A 73 -17.02 16.01 9.15
N PHE A 74 -17.25 15.04 8.26
CA PHE A 74 -16.17 14.29 7.62
C PHE A 74 -16.06 14.62 6.13
N PRO A 75 -14.83 14.70 5.58
CA PRO A 75 -14.62 14.96 4.16
C PRO A 75 -14.90 13.70 3.35
N ILE A 76 -15.68 13.83 2.29
CA ILE A 76 -16.03 12.73 1.37
C ILE A 76 -15.41 12.89 -0.01
N PHE A 77 -15.12 14.12 -0.42
CA PHE A 77 -14.54 14.39 -1.72
C PHE A 77 -13.64 15.61 -1.64
N ASP A 78 -12.33 15.37 -1.74
CA ASP A 78 -11.30 16.38 -1.67
C ASP A 78 -10.67 16.56 -3.04
N PHE A 79 -10.58 17.80 -3.51
CA PHE A 79 -9.92 18.14 -4.75
C PHE A 79 -9.13 19.45 -4.64
N VAL A 80 -8.06 19.57 -5.43
CA VAL A 80 -7.23 20.78 -5.51
C VAL A 80 -7.45 21.44 -6.85
N VAL A 81 -7.57 22.78 -6.88
CA VAL A 81 -7.52 23.58 -8.10
C VAL A 81 -6.30 24.48 -8.03
N GLU A 82 -5.36 24.31 -8.95
CA GLU A 82 -4.22 25.23 -9.07
C GLU A 82 -4.60 26.49 -9.84
N VAL A 83 -4.18 27.65 -9.37
CA VAL A 83 -4.49 28.96 -9.96
C VAL A 83 -3.22 29.79 -10.09
N ASP A 84 -2.80 30.05 -11.32
CA ASP A 84 -1.54 30.77 -11.60
C ASP A 84 -1.70 32.31 -11.56
N ASN A 85 -2.93 32.83 -11.61
CA ASN A 85 -3.22 34.25 -11.79
C ASN A 85 -4.07 34.86 -10.69
N ALA A 86 -3.76 36.10 -10.32
CA ALA A 86 -4.58 36.91 -9.42
C ALA A 86 -5.94 37.27 -10.05
N ASN A 87 -6.91 37.64 -9.21
CA ASN A 87 -8.29 37.99 -9.61
C ASN A 87 -9.02 36.87 -10.38
N THR A 88 -8.72 35.62 -10.04
CA THR A 88 -9.40 34.45 -10.59
C THR A 88 -10.51 34.04 -9.64
N SER A 89 -11.74 33.91 -10.13
CA SER A 89 -12.86 33.37 -9.39
C SER A 89 -13.25 31.97 -9.85
N LEU A 90 -13.68 31.13 -8.90
CA LEU A 90 -14.39 29.91 -9.22
C LEU A 90 -15.83 30.28 -9.59
N TYR A 91 -16.13 30.20 -10.88
CA TYR A 91 -17.43 30.60 -11.39
C TYR A 91 -18.45 29.45 -11.33
N LYS A 92 -18.01 28.24 -11.68
CA LYS A 92 -18.88 27.07 -11.70
C LYS A 92 -18.17 25.86 -11.11
N LEU A 93 -18.92 25.13 -10.28
CA LEU A 93 -18.58 23.80 -9.80
C LEU A 93 -19.86 22.97 -9.74
N ASN A 94 -19.89 21.88 -10.51
CA ASN A 94 -20.90 20.85 -10.42
C ASN A 94 -20.23 19.54 -10.05
N ILE A 95 -20.83 18.82 -9.12
CA ILE A 95 -20.35 17.51 -8.67
C ILE A 95 -21.44 16.49 -8.95
N LEU A 96 -21.11 15.40 -9.62
CA LEU A 96 -22.00 14.26 -9.81
C LEU A 96 -21.79 13.26 -8.68
N VAL A 97 -22.91 12.79 -8.11
CA VAL A 97 -22.90 11.67 -7.16
C VAL A 97 -23.50 10.45 -7.85
N GLU A 98 -22.76 9.35 -7.81
CA GLU A 98 -23.18 8.05 -8.30
C GLU A 98 -23.29 7.06 -7.14
N GLY A 99 -24.14 6.03 -7.28
CA GLY A 99 -24.24 4.92 -6.33
C GLY A 99 -25.65 4.69 -5.79
N ILE A 100 -25.75 4.12 -4.58
CA ILE A 100 -27.02 3.76 -3.93
C ILE A 100 -27.20 4.67 -2.74
N TYR A 101 -28.18 5.59 -2.78
CA TYR A 101 -28.41 6.55 -1.69
C TYR A 101 -29.80 7.20 -1.77
N ASP A 102 -30.21 7.84 -0.67
CA ASP A 102 -31.39 8.73 -0.61
C ASP A 102 -30.97 10.14 -1.04
N LEU A 103 -31.67 10.74 -2.02
CA LEU A 103 -31.40 12.10 -2.49
C LEU A 103 -31.44 13.14 -1.36
N ASN A 104 -32.19 12.89 -0.28
CA ASN A 104 -32.21 13.79 0.87
C ASN A 104 -30.86 13.88 1.59
N LEU A 105 -30.06 12.81 1.55
CA LEU A 105 -28.71 12.77 2.12
C LEU A 105 -27.85 13.91 1.58
N LEU A 106 -27.98 14.17 0.27
CA LEU A 106 -27.17 15.16 -0.44
C LEU A 106 -27.46 16.61 -0.01
N LYS A 107 -28.61 16.88 0.64
CA LYS A 107 -28.95 18.23 1.11
C LYS A 107 -28.06 18.70 2.27
N ASP A 108 -27.47 17.76 3.01
CA ASP A 108 -26.60 18.05 4.15
C ASP A 108 -25.13 18.22 3.77
N LEU A 109 -24.84 18.19 2.46
CA LEU A 109 -23.51 18.41 1.93
C LEU A 109 -23.11 19.87 1.99
N LYS A 110 -21.88 20.12 2.43
CA LYS A 110 -21.28 21.45 2.51
C LYS A 110 -19.94 21.44 1.82
N LEU A 111 -19.72 22.41 0.94
CA LEU A 111 -18.44 22.63 0.28
C LEU A 111 -17.58 23.55 1.15
N PHE A 112 -16.29 23.26 1.27
CA PHE A 112 -15.33 24.08 1.98
C PHE A 112 -14.12 24.37 1.08
N HIS A 113 -13.51 25.54 1.28
CA HIS A 113 -12.20 25.93 0.76
C HIS A 113 -11.32 26.39 1.92
N GLU A 114 -10.20 25.70 2.18
CA GLU A 114 -9.28 26.02 3.28
C GLU A 114 -9.96 26.28 4.64
N ASN A 115 -10.98 25.48 4.97
CA ASN A 115 -11.84 25.57 6.17
C ASN A 115 -12.92 26.67 6.18
N VAL A 116 -13.07 27.44 5.10
CA VAL A 116 -14.18 28.36 4.91
C VAL A 116 -15.30 27.66 4.16
N GLN A 117 -16.50 27.60 4.74
CA GLN A 117 -17.66 27.03 4.05
C GLN A 117 -18.02 27.90 2.84
N LEU A 118 -18.04 27.29 1.66
CA LEU A 118 -18.39 27.93 0.40
C LEU A 118 -19.79 27.53 -0.06
N GLY A 119 -20.57 28.55 -0.39
CA GLY A 119 -21.84 28.39 -1.09
C GLY A 119 -22.91 27.60 -0.34
N GLN A 120 -24.06 27.49 -0.99
CA GLN A 120 -25.12 26.54 -0.66
C GLN A 120 -25.41 25.73 -1.92
N ILE A 121 -25.99 24.54 -1.73
CA ILE A 121 -26.50 23.76 -2.85
C ILE A 121 -27.69 24.53 -3.42
N GLU A 122 -27.56 24.98 -4.65
CA GLU A 122 -28.62 25.67 -5.38
C GLU A 122 -29.67 24.66 -5.85
N GLN A 123 -29.22 23.55 -6.43
CA GLN A 123 -30.07 22.51 -6.98
C GLN A 123 -29.37 21.15 -6.95
N ILE A 124 -30.18 20.09 -6.82
CA ILE A 124 -29.77 18.70 -7.10
C ILE A 124 -30.73 18.19 -8.17
N ASP A 125 -30.20 17.72 -9.30
CA ASP A 125 -31.03 17.16 -10.36
C ASP A 125 -31.35 15.67 -10.15
N SER A 126 -32.21 15.12 -11.02
CA SER A 126 -32.62 13.71 -10.95
C SER A 126 -31.51 12.71 -11.27
N THR A 127 -30.37 13.17 -11.80
CA THR A 127 -29.20 12.33 -12.10
C THR A 127 -28.19 12.30 -10.96
N GLY A 128 -28.42 13.04 -9.87
CA GLY A 128 -27.50 13.16 -8.75
C GLY A 128 -26.45 14.26 -8.94
N LYS A 129 -26.64 15.16 -9.90
CA LYS A 129 -25.75 16.29 -10.13
C LYS A 129 -26.09 17.45 -9.18
N ILE A 130 -25.10 17.87 -8.42
CA ILE A 130 -25.17 18.94 -7.42
C ILE A 130 -24.62 20.22 -8.03
N TYR A 131 -25.40 21.30 -7.94
CA TYR A 131 -25.07 22.63 -8.42
C TYR A 131 -24.85 23.54 -7.21
N PHE A 132 -23.68 24.21 -7.14
CA PHE A 132 -23.33 25.09 -6.04
C PHE A 132 -23.47 26.56 -6.44
N ASP A 133 -24.12 27.37 -5.60
CA ASP A 133 -24.06 28.83 -5.70
C ASP A 133 -22.77 29.34 -5.06
N LEU A 134 -21.80 29.68 -5.90
CA LEU A 134 -20.47 30.12 -5.48
C LEU A 134 -20.32 31.64 -5.39
N LYS A 135 -21.30 32.42 -5.87
CA LYS A 135 -21.25 33.90 -5.90
C LYS A 135 -19.93 34.48 -6.43
N GLU A 136 -19.35 33.85 -7.45
CA GLU A 136 -18.06 34.24 -8.05
C GLU A 136 -16.91 34.32 -7.03
N TYR A 137 -16.82 33.30 -6.16
CA TYR A 137 -15.82 33.21 -5.09
C TYR A 137 -14.39 33.38 -5.62
N GLN A 138 -13.66 34.36 -5.08
CA GLN A 138 -12.29 34.69 -5.48
C GLN A 138 -11.30 33.69 -4.89
N LEU A 139 -10.39 33.19 -5.73
CA LEU A 139 -9.34 32.26 -5.34
C LEU A 139 -7.98 32.96 -5.20
N PRO A 140 -7.22 32.68 -4.13
CA PRO A 140 -5.81 33.05 -4.09
C PRO A 140 -4.99 32.34 -5.17
N VAL A 141 -3.86 32.95 -5.52
CA VAL A 141 -2.85 32.35 -6.39
C VAL A 141 -2.20 31.16 -5.68
N GLY A 142 -2.04 30.04 -6.38
CA GLY A 142 -1.47 28.80 -5.88
C GLY A 142 -2.49 27.65 -5.83
N GLN A 143 -2.24 26.71 -4.92
CA GLN A 143 -3.09 25.54 -4.74
C GLN A 143 -4.29 25.85 -3.85
N ASN A 144 -5.49 25.72 -4.39
CA ASN A 144 -6.74 25.95 -3.68
C ASN A 144 -7.38 24.61 -3.35
N ARG A 145 -7.40 24.22 -2.07
CA ARG A 145 -7.95 22.93 -1.64
C ARG A 145 -9.42 23.03 -1.29
N PHE A 146 -10.23 22.25 -1.98
CA PHE A 146 -11.66 22.11 -1.75
C PHE A 146 -11.97 20.75 -1.12
N SER A 147 -12.97 20.75 -0.26
CA SER A 147 -13.44 19.56 0.43
C SER A 147 -14.95 19.60 0.54
N LEU A 148 -15.62 18.54 0.08
CA LEU A 148 -17.03 18.30 0.30
C LEU A 148 -17.18 17.51 1.61
N PHE A 149 -18.06 17.97 2.49
CA PHE A 149 -18.32 17.37 3.79
C PHE A 149 -19.78 16.98 3.93
N PHE A 150 -20.06 15.85 4.59
CA PHE A 150 -21.37 15.65 5.21
C PHE A 150 -21.42 16.39 6.54
N SER A 151 -22.42 17.24 6.69
CA SER A 151 -22.65 18.03 7.91
C SER A 151 -24.10 17.89 8.36
N SER A 152 -24.55 16.64 8.54
CA SER A 152 -25.85 16.37 9.15
C SER A 152 -25.74 16.49 10.69
N GLY A 153 -26.76 17.11 11.29
CA GLY A 153 -26.97 17.01 12.75
C GLY A 153 -27.46 15.61 13.17
N ASP A 154 -28.09 14.91 12.23
CA ASP A 154 -28.73 13.60 12.36
C ASP A 154 -27.83 12.48 11.83
N SER A 155 -28.03 11.25 12.34
CA SER A 155 -27.34 10.06 11.84
C SER A 155 -27.67 9.83 10.37
N LEU A 156 -26.65 9.61 9.54
CA LEU A 156 -26.83 9.23 8.15
C LEU A 156 -27.57 7.89 8.09
N LYS A 157 -28.38 7.65 7.05
CA LYS A 157 -28.96 6.31 6.86
C LYS A 157 -27.85 5.34 6.52
N ASP A 158 -27.93 4.11 7.01
CA ASP A 158 -26.94 3.06 6.76
C ASP A 158 -27.13 2.43 5.39
N SER A 159 -26.05 1.91 4.80
CA SER A 159 -25.98 1.31 3.46
C SER A 159 -25.76 2.22 2.23
N PRO A 160 -25.66 3.58 2.31
CA PRO A 160 -25.24 4.34 1.16
C PRO A 160 -23.85 3.94 0.69
N VAL A 161 -23.73 3.78 -0.63
CA VAL A 161 -22.46 3.69 -1.34
C VAL A 161 -22.45 4.83 -2.34
N LEU A 162 -21.52 5.76 -2.17
CA LEU A 162 -21.44 7.00 -2.93
C LEU A 162 -20.12 7.06 -3.68
N LYS A 163 -20.14 7.66 -4.87
CA LYS A 163 -18.95 8.04 -5.61
C LYS A 163 -19.14 9.46 -6.13
N PHE A 164 -18.22 10.35 -5.83
CA PHE A 164 -18.28 11.74 -6.27
C PHE A 164 -17.35 11.94 -7.44
N SER A 165 -17.79 12.69 -8.44
CA SER A 165 -16.95 13.05 -9.56
C SER A 165 -17.24 14.45 -10.08
N ILE A 166 -16.23 15.04 -10.71
CA ILE A 166 -16.41 16.16 -11.64
C ILE A 166 -16.41 15.52 -13.03
N PRO A 167 -17.56 15.41 -13.72
CA PRO A 167 -17.66 14.59 -14.92
C PRO A 167 -16.87 15.12 -16.10
N THR A 168 -16.87 16.44 -16.27
CA THR A 168 -16.29 17.11 -17.43
C THR A 168 -15.66 18.45 -17.05
N LYS A 169 -14.78 18.95 -17.91
CA LYS A 169 -14.21 20.31 -17.81
C LYS A 169 -15.24 21.44 -17.89
N ASP A 170 -16.49 21.19 -18.27
CA ASP A 170 -17.56 22.19 -18.28
C ASP A 170 -18.33 22.21 -16.94
N ASP A 171 -18.04 21.27 -16.07
CA ASP A 171 -18.56 21.18 -14.70
C ASP A 171 -17.65 21.86 -13.69
N ILE A 172 -16.46 22.29 -14.09
CA ILE A 172 -15.60 23.15 -13.29
C ILE A 172 -14.93 24.18 -14.20
N PHE A 173 -15.17 25.47 -13.96
CA PHE A 173 -14.43 26.51 -14.66
C PHE A 173 -14.29 27.79 -13.84
N LEU A 174 -13.21 28.48 -14.14
CA LEU A 174 -12.76 29.71 -13.50
C LEU A 174 -13.03 30.90 -14.43
N ILE A 175 -13.13 32.09 -13.85
CA ILE A 175 -13.12 33.35 -14.60
C ILE A 175 -11.99 34.22 -14.09
N SER A 176 -11.17 34.77 -14.99
CA SER A 176 -10.22 35.84 -14.67
C SER A 176 -10.34 36.93 -15.72
N SER A 177 -10.49 38.18 -15.28
CA SER A 177 -10.62 39.34 -16.18
C SER A 177 -11.68 39.19 -17.28
N GLY A 178 -12.79 38.51 -16.98
CA GLY A 178 -13.90 38.26 -17.91
C GLY A 178 -13.66 37.13 -18.92
N GLN A 179 -12.55 36.41 -18.84
CA GLN A 179 -12.26 35.23 -19.66
C GLN A 179 -12.52 33.94 -18.86
N VAL A 180 -13.05 32.92 -19.55
CA VAL A 180 -13.33 31.60 -18.96
C VAL A 180 -12.11 30.70 -19.10
N PHE A 181 -11.67 30.11 -18.00
CA PHE A 181 -10.56 29.16 -17.93
C PHE A 181 -11.08 27.80 -17.44
N ARG A 182 -10.70 26.74 -18.14
CA ARG A 182 -11.06 25.37 -17.78
C ARG A 182 -9.82 24.64 -17.31
N PRO A 183 -9.86 23.99 -16.15
CA PRO A 183 -8.72 23.22 -15.69
C PRO A 183 -8.49 21.98 -16.54
N ARG A 184 -7.23 21.58 -16.61
CA ARG A 184 -6.71 20.36 -17.20
C ARG A 184 -6.78 19.27 -16.14
N ALA A 185 -7.40 18.16 -16.48
CA ALA A 185 -7.37 16.93 -15.70
C ALA A 185 -7.84 15.78 -16.61
N ASP A 186 -7.58 14.55 -16.18
CA ASP A 186 -8.16 13.36 -16.80
C ASP A 186 -9.60 13.17 -16.27
N PHE A 187 -10.55 13.88 -16.90
CA PHE A 187 -11.97 13.79 -16.56
C PHE A 187 -12.58 12.43 -16.98
N PRO A 188 -13.49 11.82 -16.18
CA PRO A 188 -14.04 12.35 -14.95
C PRO A 188 -13.08 12.23 -13.76
N VAL A 189 -12.86 13.34 -13.07
CA VAL A 189 -12.02 13.34 -11.86
C VAL A 189 -12.89 12.83 -10.71
N SER A 190 -12.54 11.65 -10.18
CA SER A 190 -13.45 10.87 -9.34
C SER A 190 -12.82 10.45 -8.01
N SER A 191 -13.62 10.47 -6.94
CA SER A 191 -13.28 9.87 -5.65
C SER A 191 -13.22 8.34 -5.73
N GLY A 192 -12.67 7.72 -4.69
CA GLY A 192 -12.99 6.33 -4.37
C GLY A 192 -14.44 6.17 -3.91
N LEU A 193 -14.85 4.93 -3.64
CA LEU A 193 -16.16 4.60 -3.10
C LEU A 193 -16.24 5.02 -1.63
N ILE A 194 -17.28 5.75 -1.26
CA ILE A 194 -17.61 6.08 0.12
C ILE A 194 -18.75 5.20 0.58
N SER A 195 -18.48 4.34 1.56
CA SER A 195 -19.47 3.46 2.18
C SER A 195 -19.85 3.98 3.57
N ILE A 196 -21.15 4.09 3.82
CA ILE A 196 -21.68 4.50 5.14
C ILE A 196 -22.25 3.26 5.85
N SER A 197 -21.79 3.02 7.09
CA SER A 197 -22.23 1.91 7.93
C SER A 197 -22.64 2.37 9.33
N ASP A 198 -23.45 1.58 10.03
CA ASP A 198 -23.87 1.87 11.41
C ASP A 198 -22.71 2.00 12.40
N GLN A 199 -21.67 1.20 12.17
CA GLN A 199 -20.54 1.04 13.07
C GLN A 199 -19.24 0.82 12.29
N GLY A 200 -18.13 1.06 12.96
CA GLY A 200 -16.81 0.74 12.44
C GLY A 200 -16.58 -0.76 12.28
N GLN A 201 -15.37 -1.12 11.85
CA GLN A 201 -14.95 -2.50 11.74
C GLN A 201 -13.51 -2.63 12.18
N ILE A 202 -13.24 -3.62 13.04
CA ILE A 202 -11.87 -4.00 13.36
C ILE A 202 -11.33 -4.84 12.22
N MET A 203 -10.14 -4.48 11.76
CA MET A 203 -9.34 -5.30 10.87
C MET A 203 -8.19 -5.86 11.66
N ALA A 204 -7.93 -7.14 11.43
CA ALA A 204 -6.79 -7.82 11.97
C ALA A 204 -6.02 -8.53 10.85
N SER A 205 -4.72 -8.70 11.06
CA SER A 205 -3.87 -9.50 10.19
C SER A 205 -2.77 -10.16 11.02
N ASN A 206 -2.39 -11.37 10.63
CA ASN A 206 -1.21 -12.02 11.19
C ASN A 206 0.04 -11.20 10.82
N SER A 207 0.91 -10.92 11.79
CA SER A 207 2.16 -10.17 11.59
C SER A 207 3.42 -11.04 11.74
N TYR A 208 3.26 -12.35 11.94
CA TYR A 208 4.37 -13.29 11.96
C TYR A 208 4.76 -13.72 10.53
N ILE A 209 6.07 -13.81 10.25
CA ILE A 209 6.61 -14.29 8.95
C ILE A 209 6.59 -15.83 8.89
N ILE A 210 6.67 -16.49 10.06
CA ILE A 210 6.71 -17.95 10.23
C ILE A 210 5.54 -18.37 11.12
N ASP A 211 4.58 -19.09 10.59
CA ASP A 211 3.38 -19.50 11.30
C ASP A 211 3.44 -20.94 11.84
N ASP A 212 4.54 -21.69 11.65
CA ASP A 212 4.78 -23.00 12.27
C ASP A 212 6.23 -23.10 12.80
N PHE A 213 6.42 -23.20 14.11
CA PHE A 213 7.77 -23.18 14.71
C PHE A 213 7.86 -23.85 16.10
N ILE A 214 9.08 -24.20 16.50
CA ILE A 214 9.42 -24.76 17.81
C ILE A 214 9.71 -23.64 18.80
N VAL A 215 9.26 -23.85 20.04
CA VAL A 215 9.55 -22.97 21.16
C VAL A 215 10.00 -23.76 22.39
N ASP A 216 10.67 -23.09 23.33
CA ASP A 216 11.13 -23.70 24.58
C ASP A 216 9.97 -23.89 25.56
N SER A 217 9.73 -25.09 26.06
CA SER A 217 8.60 -25.34 26.96
C SER A 217 8.68 -24.59 28.29
N GLU A 218 9.87 -24.19 28.74
CA GLU A 218 10.10 -23.74 30.12
C GLU A 218 10.30 -22.23 30.30
N VAL A 219 10.46 -21.46 29.22
CA VAL A 219 10.74 -20.02 29.33
C VAL A 219 9.72 -19.11 28.66
N PRO A 220 9.61 -17.86 29.13
CA PRO A 220 8.76 -16.88 28.48
C PRO A 220 9.26 -16.51 27.08
N GLN A 221 8.37 -16.55 26.09
CA GLN A 221 8.70 -16.17 24.70
C GLN A 221 7.44 -15.87 23.87
N PRO A 222 7.56 -15.15 22.75
CA PRO A 222 6.46 -14.91 21.85
C PRO A 222 6.03 -16.20 21.14
N VAL A 223 4.73 -16.45 21.11
CA VAL A 223 4.11 -17.59 20.41
C VAL A 223 3.23 -17.14 19.25
N SER A 224 2.88 -15.86 19.18
CA SER A 224 2.05 -15.30 18.10
C SER A 224 2.17 -13.77 18.05
N SER A 225 1.90 -13.18 16.88
CA SER A 225 1.79 -11.73 16.70
C SER A 225 0.69 -11.38 15.69
N PHE A 226 -0.04 -10.30 15.96
CA PHE A 226 -1.07 -9.80 15.08
C PHE A 226 -1.17 -8.26 15.11
N GLU A 227 -1.56 -7.70 13.98
CA GLU A 227 -1.85 -6.28 13.82
C GLU A 227 -3.35 -6.02 13.94
N LEU A 228 -3.73 -4.98 14.68
CA LEU A 228 -5.10 -4.47 14.72
C LEU A 228 -5.17 -3.02 14.22
N ARG A 229 -6.27 -2.70 13.54
CA ARG A 229 -6.69 -1.32 13.22
C ARG A 229 -8.21 -1.24 13.15
N SER A 230 -8.75 -0.03 13.22
CA SER A 230 -10.19 0.21 13.07
C SER A 230 -10.47 1.04 11.82
N ILE A 231 -11.40 0.58 10.98
CA ILE A 231 -11.85 1.28 9.77
C ILE A 231 -13.26 1.83 10.03
N GLY A 232 -13.58 3.01 9.49
CA GLY A 232 -14.89 3.65 9.62
C GLY A 232 -14.97 4.63 10.78
N GLU A 233 -14.40 4.25 11.93
CA GLU A 233 -14.24 5.12 13.09
C GLU A 233 -13.06 4.67 13.96
N LYS A 234 -12.63 5.54 14.87
CA LYS A 234 -11.72 5.13 15.94
C LYS A 234 -12.45 4.22 16.91
N ALA A 235 -11.77 3.21 17.43
CA ALA A 235 -12.36 2.26 18.37
C ALA A 235 -11.49 2.11 19.62
N ASP A 236 -12.09 2.22 20.80
CA ASP A 236 -11.42 2.00 22.09
C ASP A 236 -11.49 0.51 22.45
N LEU A 237 -10.33 -0.15 22.39
CA LEU A 237 -10.19 -1.59 22.58
C LEU A 237 -10.57 -2.00 24.01
N LYS A 238 -11.45 -3.00 24.15
CA LYS A 238 -11.94 -3.50 25.44
C LYS A 238 -11.44 -4.89 25.78
N GLN A 239 -11.43 -5.80 24.80
CA GLN A 239 -11.08 -7.20 25.01
C GLN A 239 -10.46 -7.81 23.77
N ILE A 240 -9.51 -8.72 23.98
CA ILE A 240 -8.97 -9.61 22.96
C ILE A 240 -9.17 -11.04 23.43
N ILE A 241 -9.78 -11.87 22.58
CA ILE A 241 -10.00 -13.29 22.82
C ILE A 241 -9.20 -14.06 21.78
N LEU A 242 -8.29 -14.90 22.25
CA LEU A 242 -7.55 -15.84 21.41
C LEU A 242 -8.03 -17.26 21.70
N SER A 243 -8.08 -18.10 20.67
CA SER A 243 -8.18 -19.53 20.87
C SER A 243 -6.80 -20.12 21.16
N TYR A 244 -6.84 -21.23 21.86
CA TYR A 244 -5.69 -22.05 22.22
C TYR A 244 -6.12 -23.51 22.12
N GLN A 245 -5.55 -24.24 21.17
CA GLN A 245 -5.86 -25.66 20.95
C GLN A 245 -4.59 -26.50 21.06
N ASN A 246 -4.59 -27.50 21.94
CA ASN A 246 -3.57 -28.55 21.96
C ASN A 246 -3.92 -29.61 20.91
N LEU A 247 -3.04 -29.79 19.93
CA LEU A 247 -3.16 -30.79 18.85
C LEU A 247 -2.68 -32.17 19.30
N SER A 248 -1.95 -32.26 20.42
CA SER A 248 -1.48 -33.50 21.04
C SER A 248 -2.50 -33.99 22.08
N ASP A 249 -2.95 -35.25 21.98
CA ASP A 249 -3.81 -35.99 22.93
C ASP A 249 -4.71 -35.14 23.88
N GLY A 250 -5.59 -34.32 23.28
CA GLY A 250 -6.96 -34.01 23.72
C GLY A 250 -7.21 -33.37 25.10
N ALA A 251 -6.19 -33.09 25.91
CA ALA A 251 -6.37 -32.43 27.20
C ALA A 251 -6.09 -30.93 27.10
N ASP A 252 -7.04 -30.11 27.56
CA ASP A 252 -6.85 -28.67 27.72
C ASP A 252 -5.76 -28.41 28.75
N THR A 253 -4.58 -28.01 28.27
CA THR A 253 -3.46 -27.66 29.13
C THR A 253 -3.64 -26.23 29.61
N LYS A 254 -3.73 -26.03 30.93
CA LYS A 254 -3.68 -24.68 31.50
C LYS A 254 -2.28 -24.10 31.31
N ALA A 255 -2.21 -22.92 30.73
CA ALA A 255 -0.99 -22.15 30.52
C ALA A 255 -1.28 -20.67 30.77
N ASP A 256 -0.27 -19.95 31.26
CA ASP A 256 -0.36 -18.52 31.51
C ASP A 256 0.28 -17.75 30.36
N PHE A 257 -0.34 -16.63 30.00
CA PHE A 257 0.06 -15.79 28.88
C PHE A 257 0.09 -14.32 29.28
N PHE A 258 0.86 -13.53 28.54
CA PHE A 258 0.77 -12.09 28.58
C PHE A 258 0.71 -11.53 27.16
N LEU A 259 0.00 -10.41 27.04
CA LEU A 259 -0.13 -9.67 25.79
C LEU A 259 0.77 -8.44 25.86
N SER A 260 1.62 -8.26 24.85
CA SER A 260 2.43 -7.06 24.65
C SER A 260 1.82 -6.18 23.54
N LEU A 261 1.99 -4.87 23.67
CA LEU A 261 1.74 -3.89 22.62
C LEU A 261 3.04 -3.15 22.37
N GLU A 262 3.55 -3.21 21.15
CA GLU A 262 4.79 -2.51 20.77
C GLU A 262 5.96 -2.83 21.75
N GLY A 263 6.04 -4.10 22.20
CA GLY A 263 7.06 -4.60 23.12
C GLY A 263 6.80 -4.35 24.61
N ALA A 264 5.75 -3.60 24.98
CA ALA A 264 5.40 -3.36 26.38
C ALA A 264 4.24 -4.28 26.83
N PRO A 265 4.34 -4.98 27.97
CA PRO A 265 3.24 -5.82 28.47
C PRO A 265 2.03 -4.95 28.87
N ILE A 266 0.85 -5.32 28.40
CA ILE A 266 -0.41 -4.59 28.64
C ILE A 266 -1.46 -5.39 29.40
N ALA A 267 -1.43 -6.73 29.33
CA ALA A 267 -2.39 -7.60 29.99
C ALA A 267 -1.80 -9.00 30.25
N GLN A 268 -2.39 -9.74 31.19
CA GLN A 268 -2.06 -11.13 31.51
C GLN A 268 -3.36 -11.92 31.61
N ALA A 269 -3.34 -13.18 31.19
CA ALA A 269 -4.47 -14.09 31.22
C ALA A 269 -4.00 -15.54 31.27
N SER A 270 -4.84 -16.42 31.80
CA SER A 270 -4.62 -17.87 31.76
C SER A 270 -5.55 -18.51 30.74
N SER A 271 -5.13 -19.61 30.11
CA SER A 271 -6.03 -20.38 29.26
C SER A 271 -7.11 -21.07 30.09
N GLN A 272 -8.35 -20.98 29.61
CA GLN A 272 -9.51 -21.67 30.16
C GLN A 272 -10.42 -22.10 29.01
N ASP A 273 -10.83 -23.37 29.00
CA ASP A 273 -11.78 -23.93 28.03
C ASP A 273 -11.38 -23.62 26.57
N GLY A 274 -10.08 -23.75 26.25
CA GLY A 274 -9.52 -23.49 24.92
C GLY A 274 -9.42 -22.01 24.53
N GLN A 275 -9.62 -21.08 25.47
CA GLN A 275 -9.58 -19.63 25.21
C GLN A 275 -8.62 -18.89 26.14
N ILE A 276 -8.07 -17.79 25.65
CA ILE A 276 -7.27 -16.83 26.41
C ILE A 276 -7.95 -15.47 26.26
N ILE A 277 -8.50 -14.96 27.38
CA ILE A 277 -9.31 -13.74 27.39
C ILE A 277 -8.53 -12.63 28.08
N PHE A 278 -8.16 -11.60 27.32
CA PHE A 278 -7.47 -10.41 27.83
C PHE A 278 -8.43 -9.23 27.95
N ASP A 279 -8.71 -8.81 29.18
CA ASP A 279 -9.42 -7.55 29.46
C ASP A 279 -8.46 -6.36 29.39
N ILE A 280 -8.73 -5.45 28.46
CA ILE A 280 -7.89 -4.27 28.18
C ILE A 280 -8.38 -3.09 29.02
N LYS A 281 -7.73 -2.87 30.17
CA LYS A 281 -8.09 -1.79 31.10
C LYS A 281 -7.58 -0.41 30.68
N LYS A 282 -6.51 -0.37 29.89
CA LYS A 282 -5.91 0.87 29.38
C LYS A 282 -6.62 1.24 28.08
N GLY A 283 -7.05 2.50 27.93
CA GLY A 283 -7.67 2.96 26.69
C GLY A 283 -6.68 2.88 25.53
N ILE A 284 -6.76 1.82 24.73
CA ILE A 284 -5.95 1.60 23.54
C ILE A 284 -6.84 1.94 22.35
N LEU A 285 -6.51 3.04 21.68
CA LEU A 285 -7.28 3.53 20.55
C LEU A 285 -6.76 2.93 19.25
N LEU A 286 -7.65 2.23 18.54
CA LEU A 286 -7.41 1.72 17.20
C LEU A 286 -7.85 2.76 16.16
N GLU A 287 -7.02 2.99 15.14
CA GLU A 287 -7.25 3.98 14.09
C GLU A 287 -6.93 3.39 12.71
N GLU A 288 -7.48 3.96 11.64
CA GLU A 288 -7.40 3.39 10.29
C GLU A 288 -5.97 3.36 9.71
N LEU A 289 -5.23 4.45 9.95
CA LEU A 289 -3.86 4.63 9.46
C LEU A 289 -2.79 4.18 10.46
N SER A 290 -3.17 3.86 11.70
CA SER A 290 -2.24 3.43 12.74
C SER A 290 -2.45 1.95 13.05
N ARG A 291 -1.55 1.12 12.55
CA ARG A 291 -1.52 -0.31 12.86
C ARG A 291 -0.88 -0.52 14.22
N LYS A 292 -1.57 -1.25 15.10
CA LYS A 292 -1.08 -1.61 16.42
C LYS A 292 -0.66 -3.07 16.41
N ILE A 293 0.62 -3.33 16.69
CA ILE A 293 1.19 -4.68 16.72
C ILE A 293 1.10 -5.22 18.14
N PHE A 294 0.41 -6.34 18.27
CA PHE A 294 0.28 -7.10 19.50
C PHE A 294 1.11 -8.38 19.40
N GLU A 295 1.68 -8.81 20.51
CA GLU A 295 2.37 -10.09 20.61
C GLU A 295 1.80 -10.88 21.78
N LEU A 296 1.45 -12.13 21.53
CA LEU A 296 1.10 -13.09 22.57
C LEU A 296 2.38 -13.79 23.00
N HIS A 297 2.67 -13.71 24.29
CA HIS A 297 3.77 -14.42 24.92
C HIS A 297 3.24 -15.46 25.89
N THR A 298 3.84 -16.64 25.89
CA THR A 298 3.66 -17.62 26.96
C THR A 298 4.64 -17.33 28.10
N PHE A 299 4.29 -17.70 29.34
CA PHE A 299 5.28 -17.78 30.43
C PHE A 299 6.04 -19.11 30.41
N ALA A 300 5.31 -20.19 30.15
CA ALA A 300 5.79 -21.54 29.95
C ALA A 300 4.67 -22.30 29.25
N LEU A 301 5.02 -23.13 28.26
CA LEU A 301 4.06 -23.89 27.48
C LEU A 301 4.46 -25.36 27.57
N PRO A 302 3.64 -26.23 28.20
CA PRO A 302 3.99 -27.65 28.34
C PRO A 302 4.29 -28.29 26.99
N GLU A 303 5.12 -29.33 26.96
CA GLU A 303 5.48 -30.00 25.71
C GLU A 303 4.23 -30.44 24.93
N GLY A 304 4.21 -30.17 23.62
CA GLY A 304 3.06 -30.43 22.77
C GLY A 304 3.01 -29.52 21.54
N SER A 305 2.07 -29.79 20.65
CA SER A 305 1.79 -28.95 19.48
C SER A 305 0.53 -28.13 19.72
N TYR A 306 0.60 -26.82 19.52
CA TYR A 306 -0.47 -25.87 19.84
C TYR A 306 -0.82 -25.02 18.64
N GLN A 307 -2.10 -24.73 18.46
CA GLN A 307 -2.58 -23.78 17.47
C GLN A 307 -3.22 -22.57 18.16
N PHE A 308 -2.90 -21.39 17.66
CA PHE A 308 -3.42 -20.11 18.14
C PHE A 308 -4.19 -19.40 17.02
N SER A 309 -5.41 -18.94 17.33
CA SER A 309 -6.16 -18.01 16.48
C SER A 309 -6.62 -16.79 17.27
N LEU A 310 -6.77 -15.66 16.58
CA LEU A 310 -7.49 -14.51 17.09
C LEU A 310 -8.98 -14.74 16.80
N ASP A 311 -9.76 -15.07 17.83
CA ASP A 311 -11.17 -15.41 17.65
C ASP A 311 -12.06 -14.18 17.65
N ASN A 312 -11.80 -13.26 18.58
CA ASN A 312 -12.57 -12.05 18.69
C ASN A 312 -11.73 -10.90 19.24
N VAL A 313 -12.09 -9.70 18.83
CA VAL A 313 -11.62 -8.44 19.40
C VAL A 313 -12.84 -7.59 19.60
N SER A 314 -13.11 -7.17 20.82
CA SER A 314 -14.20 -6.23 21.11
C SER A 314 -13.65 -4.86 21.42
N ALA A 315 -14.18 -3.85 20.75
CA ALA A 315 -13.89 -2.45 21.01
C ALA A 315 -15.19 -1.65 21.02
N GLN A 316 -15.13 -0.41 21.52
CA GLN A 316 -16.25 0.52 21.45
C GLN A 316 -15.94 1.64 20.46
N GLY A 317 -16.81 1.86 19.49
CA GLY A 317 -16.70 2.97 18.54
C GLY A 317 -16.75 4.32 19.25
N VAL A 318 -15.80 5.20 18.95
CA VAL A 318 -15.72 6.52 19.60
C VAL A 318 -16.86 7.45 19.17
N TRP A 319 -17.32 7.34 17.92
CA TRP A 319 -18.39 8.19 17.40
C TRP A 319 -19.75 7.55 17.51
N SER A 320 -19.86 6.26 17.16
CA SER A 320 -21.12 5.51 17.25
C SER A 320 -21.49 5.13 18.68
N GLY A 321 -20.49 4.92 19.56
CA GLY A 321 -20.69 4.29 20.86
C GLY A 321 -21.03 2.79 20.77
N ALA A 322 -21.10 2.23 19.57
CA ALA A 322 -21.48 0.85 19.30
C ALA A 322 -20.34 -0.12 19.61
N ASP A 323 -20.70 -1.36 19.90
CA ASP A 323 -19.74 -2.46 20.04
C ASP A 323 -19.24 -2.89 18.67
N ILE A 324 -17.95 -2.75 18.44
CA ILE A 324 -17.27 -3.17 17.21
C ILE A 324 -16.54 -4.47 17.52
N ALA A 325 -16.85 -5.51 16.73
CA ALA A 325 -16.22 -6.81 16.84
C ALA A 325 -15.33 -7.12 15.63
N LEU A 326 -14.43 -8.08 15.81
CA LEU A 326 -13.71 -8.70 14.71
C LEU A 326 -14.71 -9.47 13.81
N PRO A 327 -14.71 -9.27 12.48
CA PRO A 327 -15.72 -9.85 11.59
C PRO A 327 -15.59 -11.37 11.44
N ALA A 328 -14.38 -11.91 11.55
CA ALA A 328 -14.08 -13.33 11.41
C ALA A 328 -12.78 -13.66 12.15
N PRO A 329 -12.65 -14.88 12.70
CA PRO A 329 -11.40 -15.34 13.31
C PRO A 329 -10.24 -15.37 12.32
N ILE A 330 -9.01 -15.23 12.84
CA ILE A 330 -7.79 -15.27 12.05
C ILE A 330 -6.82 -16.28 12.65
N ALA A 331 -6.33 -17.23 11.84
CA ALA A 331 -5.25 -18.12 12.24
C ALA A 331 -3.95 -17.34 12.40
N LEU A 332 -3.23 -17.59 13.51
CA LEU A 332 -2.02 -16.84 13.82
C LEU A 332 -0.77 -17.71 13.75
N SER A 333 -0.73 -18.80 14.50
CA SER A 333 0.45 -19.64 14.55
C SER A 333 0.12 -21.05 15.02
N GLN A 334 1.01 -21.95 14.65
CA GLN A 334 1.18 -23.28 15.18
C GLN A 334 2.56 -23.32 15.85
N VAL A 335 2.61 -23.85 17.06
CA VAL A 335 3.79 -23.83 17.91
C VAL A 335 4.01 -25.20 18.51
N GLU A 336 5.22 -25.73 18.34
CA GLU A 336 5.64 -26.99 18.97
C GLU A 336 6.54 -26.69 20.17
N ALA A 337 6.00 -26.83 21.37
CA ALA A 337 6.75 -26.65 22.60
C ALA A 337 7.58 -27.91 22.90
N ARG A 338 8.88 -27.73 23.12
CA ARG A 338 9.84 -28.81 23.44
C ARG A 338 10.76 -28.38 24.58
N ALA A 339 11.13 -29.32 25.45
CA ALA A 339 12.17 -29.04 26.46
C ALA A 339 13.54 -28.83 25.85
N TYR A 340 13.81 -29.34 24.64
CA TYR A 340 15.10 -29.20 23.98
C TYR A 340 14.99 -29.05 22.46
N PHE A 341 15.94 -28.30 21.89
CA PHE A 341 16.11 -28.11 20.44
C PHE A 341 17.47 -27.46 20.14
N MET A 342 17.84 -27.42 18.86
CA MET A 342 19.04 -26.71 18.40
C MET A 342 18.73 -25.24 18.09
N GLN A 343 19.59 -24.34 18.56
CA GLN A 343 19.50 -22.93 18.23
C GLN A 343 20.57 -22.55 17.21
N PHE A 344 20.15 -21.83 16.16
CA PHE A 344 21.01 -21.36 15.08
C PHE A 344 21.08 -19.83 15.09
N GLN A 345 22.27 -19.27 14.96
CA GLN A 345 22.47 -17.83 14.83
C GLN A 345 23.56 -17.52 13.79
N ALA A 346 23.18 -16.84 12.71
CA ALA A 346 24.17 -16.31 11.77
C ALA A 346 25.01 -15.21 12.43
N LYS A 347 26.32 -15.20 12.15
CA LYS A 347 27.24 -14.14 12.57
C LYS A 347 27.67 -13.28 11.40
N GLU A 348 28.03 -12.05 11.72
CA GLU A 348 28.60 -11.13 10.74
C GLU A 348 29.90 -11.67 10.16
N LEU A 349 30.10 -11.38 8.88
CA LEU A 349 31.24 -11.77 8.08
C LEU A 349 31.82 -10.53 7.40
N ASP A 350 33.11 -10.57 7.09
CA ASP A 350 33.68 -9.63 6.13
C ASP A 350 33.07 -9.90 4.75
N GLN A 351 32.36 -8.91 4.21
CA GLN A 351 31.69 -9.01 2.90
C GLN A 351 32.67 -8.82 1.73
N ARG A 352 33.94 -8.56 2.00
CA ARG A 352 34.96 -8.41 0.98
C ARG A 352 35.39 -9.76 0.43
N LEU A 353 35.29 -9.91 -0.88
CA LEU A 353 35.81 -11.05 -1.63
C LEU A 353 37.26 -10.80 -2.04
N THR A 354 38.14 -11.77 -1.76
CA THR A 354 39.56 -11.73 -2.14
C THR A 354 40.00 -13.06 -2.75
N GLU A 355 41.11 -13.07 -3.50
CA GLU A 355 41.71 -14.33 -3.95
C GLU A 355 42.27 -15.10 -2.74
N GLY A 356 42.14 -16.43 -2.77
CA GLY A 356 42.53 -17.30 -1.66
C GLY A 356 41.34 -17.69 -0.78
N TRP A 357 41.60 -17.94 0.50
CA TRP A 357 40.59 -18.42 1.45
C TRP A 357 39.69 -17.29 1.96
N ASN A 358 38.39 -17.46 1.78
CA ASN A 358 37.36 -16.55 2.26
C ASN A 358 36.41 -17.28 3.21
N LYS A 359 36.00 -16.62 4.30
CA LYS A 359 34.90 -17.08 5.15
C LYS A 359 33.58 -16.69 4.47
N ILE A 360 32.88 -17.66 3.91
CA ILE A 360 31.66 -17.40 3.14
C ILE A 360 30.38 -17.61 3.96
N TYR A 361 30.43 -18.34 5.07
CA TYR A 361 29.33 -18.43 6.05
C TYR A 361 29.89 -18.59 7.48
N ASN A 362 29.26 -17.97 8.48
CA ASN A 362 29.59 -18.11 9.89
C ASN A 362 28.30 -18.31 10.70
N LEU A 363 28.22 -19.46 11.35
CA LEU A 363 27.07 -19.90 12.11
C LEU A 363 27.49 -20.23 13.54
N GLN A 364 26.75 -19.73 14.52
CA GLN A 364 26.80 -20.25 15.88
C GLN A 364 25.65 -21.22 16.11
N ILE A 365 25.98 -22.37 16.68
CA ILE A 365 25.02 -23.42 17.03
C ILE A 365 25.18 -23.77 18.50
N SER A 366 24.07 -23.90 19.21
CA SER A 366 24.03 -24.40 20.60
C SER A 366 22.85 -25.34 20.81
N ALA A 367 22.99 -26.23 21.78
CA ALA A 367 21.89 -27.04 22.31
C ALA A 367 21.17 -26.25 23.40
N ARG A 368 19.84 -26.24 23.31
CA ARG A 368 18.98 -25.63 24.32
C ARG A 368 18.26 -26.75 25.08
N GLY A 369 18.21 -26.62 26.41
CA GLY A 369 17.53 -27.57 27.31
C GLY A 369 18.20 -28.94 27.49
N ALA A 370 19.00 -29.40 26.52
CA ALA A 370 19.82 -30.61 26.61
C ALA A 370 21.30 -30.30 26.86
N LYS A 371 22.05 -31.26 27.43
CA LYS A 371 23.52 -31.14 27.57
C LYS A 371 24.24 -31.22 26.24
N THR A 372 23.76 -32.09 25.35
CA THR A 372 24.34 -32.33 24.03
C THR A 372 23.22 -32.77 23.09
N LEU A 373 23.19 -32.18 21.90
CA LEU A 373 22.39 -32.62 20.76
C LEU A 373 23.32 -32.95 19.59
N TYR A 374 22.85 -33.70 18.61
CA TYR A 374 23.69 -34.20 17.51
C TYR A 374 23.22 -33.65 16.17
N LEU A 375 24.07 -32.91 15.47
CA LEU A 375 23.77 -32.39 14.12
C LEU A 375 24.24 -33.43 13.10
N ASN A 376 23.28 -34.13 12.50
CA ASN A 376 23.50 -35.25 11.59
C ASN A 376 23.69 -34.79 10.15
N LYS A 377 23.00 -33.72 9.76
CA LYS A 377 23.07 -33.16 8.41
C LYS A 377 22.78 -31.67 8.44
N PHE A 378 23.56 -30.93 7.66
CA PHE A 378 23.36 -29.52 7.43
C PHE A 378 23.83 -29.19 6.02
N THR A 379 23.01 -28.46 5.26
CA THR A 379 23.23 -28.26 3.83
C THR A 379 23.29 -26.78 3.47
N TRP A 380 24.39 -26.37 2.83
CA TRP A 380 24.51 -25.06 2.19
C TRP A 380 24.38 -25.17 0.69
N SER A 381 23.80 -24.14 0.06
CA SER A 381 23.95 -23.86 -1.36
C SER A 381 24.85 -22.65 -1.55
N ILE A 382 25.77 -22.75 -2.51
CA ILE A 382 26.75 -21.73 -2.87
C ILE A 382 26.60 -21.41 -4.35
N ALA A 383 26.36 -20.14 -4.66
CA ALA A 383 26.24 -19.62 -6.02
C ALA A 383 27.41 -18.67 -6.35
N PRO A 384 28.46 -19.16 -7.04
CA PRO A 384 29.56 -18.33 -7.50
C PRO A 384 29.19 -17.55 -8.78
N GLN A 385 29.69 -16.31 -8.89
CA GLN A 385 29.56 -15.48 -10.08
C GLN A 385 30.91 -14.85 -10.43
N ASN A 386 31.34 -14.98 -11.69
CA ASN A 386 32.55 -14.35 -12.23
C ASN A 386 33.85 -14.69 -11.46
N LEU A 387 33.94 -15.89 -10.90
CA LEU A 387 35.06 -16.44 -10.13
C LEU A 387 35.03 -17.97 -10.19
N ASP A 388 36.13 -18.61 -9.78
CA ASP A 388 36.21 -20.06 -9.61
C ASP A 388 36.37 -20.41 -8.12
N ILE A 389 35.61 -21.40 -7.63
CA ILE A 389 35.80 -22.02 -6.31
C ILE A 389 36.65 -23.27 -6.50
N THR A 390 37.87 -23.29 -5.95
CA THR A 390 38.83 -24.40 -6.12
C THR A 390 38.86 -25.37 -4.94
N ALA A 391 38.40 -24.95 -3.77
CA ALA A 391 38.24 -25.81 -2.59
C ALA A 391 37.16 -25.25 -1.66
N LEU A 392 36.54 -26.14 -0.89
CA LEU A 392 35.60 -25.81 0.18
C LEU A 392 36.00 -26.58 1.43
N GLU A 393 35.92 -25.91 2.58
CA GLU A 393 36.16 -26.52 3.88
C GLU A 393 35.07 -26.10 4.84
N ILE A 394 34.64 -27.02 5.71
CA ILE A 394 33.83 -26.71 6.87
C ILE A 394 34.72 -26.81 8.09
N TRP A 395 34.68 -25.80 8.96
CA TRP A 395 35.42 -25.80 10.21
C TRP A 395 34.44 -25.79 11.38
N TYR A 396 34.57 -26.76 12.27
CA TYR A 396 33.83 -26.85 13.51
C TYR A 396 34.78 -26.62 14.69
N SER A 397 34.51 -25.61 15.51
CA SER A 397 35.35 -25.25 16.66
C SER A 397 36.84 -25.10 16.29
N GLY A 398 37.11 -24.48 15.15
CA GLY A 398 38.47 -24.24 14.65
C GLY A 398 39.19 -25.47 14.08
N GLN A 399 38.51 -26.60 13.88
CA GLN A 399 39.06 -27.80 13.26
C GLN A 399 38.32 -28.15 11.95
N PRO A 400 39.01 -28.62 10.91
CA PRO A 400 38.36 -29.11 9.69
C PRO A 400 37.40 -30.26 9.98
N TYR A 401 36.22 -30.23 9.38
CA TYR A 401 35.20 -31.25 9.47
C TYR A 401 34.92 -31.83 8.07
N ILE A 402 34.68 -33.15 8.01
CA ILE A 402 34.45 -33.85 6.75
C ILE A 402 33.05 -33.54 6.26
N ALA A 403 32.93 -33.14 4.99
CA ALA A 403 31.66 -32.86 4.35
C ALA A 403 31.64 -33.36 2.92
N ASP A 404 30.47 -33.75 2.46
CA ASP A 404 30.21 -34.10 1.07
C ASP A 404 29.98 -32.84 0.25
N ILE A 405 30.70 -32.72 -0.85
CA ILE A 405 30.58 -31.61 -1.79
C ILE A 405 29.95 -32.14 -3.07
N ILE A 406 28.81 -31.58 -3.44
CA ILE A 406 28.01 -31.97 -4.61
C ILE A 406 27.90 -30.75 -5.53
N PHE A 407 28.06 -30.97 -6.83
CA PHE A 407 27.85 -29.94 -7.85
C PHE A 407 26.55 -30.24 -8.59
N GLU A 408 25.57 -29.34 -8.49
CA GLU A 408 24.23 -29.52 -9.06
C GLU A 408 23.71 -28.18 -9.60
N ASP A 409 23.22 -28.16 -10.84
CA ASP A 409 22.60 -27.00 -11.50
C ASP A 409 23.40 -25.67 -11.42
N GLY A 410 24.74 -25.76 -11.47
CA GLY A 410 25.62 -24.59 -11.38
C GLY A 410 25.78 -24.02 -9.97
N GLN A 411 25.26 -24.72 -8.96
CA GLN A 411 25.45 -24.45 -7.54
C GLN A 411 26.38 -25.50 -6.93
N VAL A 412 27.09 -25.11 -5.87
CA VAL A 412 27.86 -26.04 -5.04
C VAL A 412 27.08 -26.28 -3.76
N ILE A 413 26.72 -27.54 -3.53
CA ILE A 413 26.00 -27.98 -2.34
C ILE A 413 26.99 -28.64 -1.39
N VAL A 414 27.06 -28.18 -0.15
CA VAL A 414 27.93 -28.76 0.88
C VAL A 414 27.06 -29.38 1.96
N LYS A 415 27.25 -30.67 2.23
CA LYS A 415 26.48 -31.46 3.22
C LYS A 415 27.41 -32.01 4.28
N THR A 416 27.10 -31.77 5.55
CA THR A 416 27.77 -32.42 6.69
C THR A 416 27.14 -33.79 6.98
N ASP A 417 26.83 -34.59 5.95
CA ASP A 417 26.14 -35.88 6.11
C ASP A 417 27.06 -36.83 6.88
N GLY A 418 26.79 -36.96 8.18
CA GLY A 418 27.71 -37.59 9.11
C GLY A 418 27.54 -39.10 9.10
N GLN A 419 28.61 -39.83 8.79
CA GLN A 419 28.83 -41.12 9.44
C GLN A 419 29.04 -40.92 10.97
N ASP A 420 29.55 -39.75 11.38
CA ASP A 420 29.69 -39.30 12.77
C ASP A 420 29.03 -37.92 12.95
N PRO A 421 27.91 -37.81 13.68
CA PRO A 421 27.21 -36.53 13.86
C PRO A 421 27.97 -35.56 14.76
N LEU A 422 27.82 -34.26 14.50
CA LEU A 422 28.47 -33.18 15.26
C LEU A 422 27.83 -33.02 16.65
N PRO A 423 28.56 -33.20 17.77
CA PRO A 423 28.01 -33.00 19.10
C PRO A 423 27.97 -31.51 19.44
N ILE A 424 26.78 -30.96 19.59
CA ILE A 424 26.51 -29.57 19.92
C ILE A 424 26.17 -29.46 21.40
N GLY A 425 26.98 -28.72 22.16
CA GLY A 425 26.75 -28.46 23.59
C GLY A 425 25.93 -27.19 23.86
N GLN A 426 25.71 -26.89 25.14
CA GLN A 426 25.01 -25.66 25.56
C GLN A 426 25.79 -24.38 25.25
N GLU A 427 27.13 -24.46 25.27
CA GLU A 427 27.99 -23.34 24.89
C GLU A 427 27.93 -23.11 23.36
N PRO A 428 27.70 -21.86 22.91
CA PRO A 428 27.68 -21.54 21.47
C PRO A 428 28.97 -21.96 20.78
N THR A 429 28.84 -22.84 19.80
CA THR A 429 29.98 -23.36 19.01
C THR A 429 29.93 -22.82 17.59
N GLU A 430 31.09 -22.44 17.06
CA GLU A 430 31.23 -21.88 15.71
C GLU A 430 31.33 -22.98 14.65
N LEU A 431 30.53 -22.83 13.60
CA LEU A 431 30.58 -23.60 12.35
C LEU A 431 30.80 -22.64 11.18
N LEU A 432 31.96 -22.76 10.53
CA LEU A 432 32.36 -21.91 9.41
C LEU A 432 32.30 -22.68 8.10
N LEU A 433 31.85 -22.01 7.05
CA LEU A 433 32.01 -22.44 5.66
C LEU A 433 33.07 -21.56 5.00
N LEU A 434 34.13 -22.19 4.50
CA LEU A 434 35.26 -21.54 3.85
C LEU A 434 35.29 -21.92 2.37
N ALA A 435 35.60 -20.96 1.51
CA ALA A 435 35.83 -21.19 0.09
C ALA A 435 37.18 -20.63 -0.34
N LYS A 436 37.95 -21.44 -1.07
CA LYS A 436 39.16 -21.00 -1.76
C LYS A 436 38.77 -20.52 -3.15
N VAL A 437 39.06 -19.25 -3.43
CA VAL A 437 38.62 -18.54 -4.63
C VAL A 437 39.80 -18.14 -5.50
N GLU A 438 39.66 -18.33 -6.81
CA GLU A 438 40.63 -17.93 -7.83
C GLU A 438 39.93 -17.26 -9.02
N ASN A 439 40.71 -16.62 -9.91
CA ASN A 439 40.25 -16.01 -11.16
C ASN A 439 39.12 -14.98 -10.97
N ILE A 440 39.26 -14.10 -9.97
CA ILE A 440 38.26 -13.06 -9.67
C ILE A 440 38.19 -12.03 -10.81
N LYS A 441 37.02 -11.93 -11.45
CA LYS A 441 36.74 -10.93 -12.50
C LYS A 441 35.94 -9.74 -11.94
N ASN A 442 35.62 -8.76 -12.79
CA ASN A 442 34.80 -7.62 -12.40
C ASN A 442 33.40 -8.07 -11.94
N LYS A 443 32.90 -7.49 -10.83
CA LYS A 443 31.60 -7.84 -10.23
C LYS A 443 31.53 -9.33 -9.86
N ALA A 444 32.62 -9.85 -9.30
CA ALA A 444 32.64 -11.19 -8.74
C ALA A 444 31.84 -11.20 -7.44
N LYS A 445 31.06 -12.27 -7.24
CA LYS A 445 30.21 -12.44 -6.08
C LYS A 445 30.15 -13.92 -5.70
N ILE A 446 30.20 -14.20 -4.41
CA ILE A 446 29.77 -15.48 -3.84
C ILE A 446 28.55 -15.22 -2.98
N GLU A 447 27.49 -15.97 -3.23
CA GLU A 447 26.32 -16.04 -2.36
C GLU A 447 26.25 -17.43 -1.74
N ALA A 448 26.12 -17.49 -0.42
CA ALA A 448 25.97 -18.73 0.31
C ALA A 448 24.75 -18.62 1.23
N PHE A 449 23.88 -19.63 1.20
CA PHE A 449 22.72 -19.69 2.08
C PHE A 449 22.47 -21.14 2.50
N ILE A 450 21.80 -21.28 3.64
CA ILE A 450 21.39 -22.58 4.17
C ILE A 450 20.12 -22.98 3.43
N LEU A 451 20.07 -24.21 2.92
CA LEU A 451 18.86 -24.73 2.31
C LEU A 451 17.81 -24.95 3.41
N PRO A 452 16.64 -24.32 3.33
CA PRO A 452 15.57 -24.55 4.29
C PRO A 452 15.00 -25.95 4.11
N ASP A 453 14.36 -26.45 5.15
CA ASP A 453 13.55 -27.65 5.05
C ASP A 453 12.09 -27.29 4.80
N ASP A 454 11.44 -28.08 3.95
CA ASP A 454 9.99 -28.06 3.80
C ASP A 454 9.32 -28.92 4.86
N SER A 455 8.05 -28.64 5.17
CA SER A 455 7.24 -29.50 6.04
C SER A 455 7.19 -30.92 5.48
N PRO A 456 7.47 -31.96 6.31
CA PRO A 456 7.54 -33.33 5.84
C PRO A 456 6.19 -33.81 5.30
N LEU A 457 6.20 -34.40 4.11
CA LEU A 457 4.97 -34.83 3.42
C LEU A 457 4.35 -36.13 3.97
N ASP A 458 5.03 -36.89 4.84
CA ASP A 458 4.52 -38.05 5.59
C ASP A 458 5.51 -38.47 6.69
N GLN A 459 5.08 -39.31 7.65
CA GLN A 459 5.86 -39.79 8.82
C GLN A 459 7.14 -40.59 8.49
N GLU A 460 7.36 -40.89 7.22
CA GLU A 460 8.63 -41.40 6.73
C GLU A 460 9.24 -40.31 5.87
N ASN A 461 10.26 -39.60 6.38
CA ASN A 461 11.44 -39.25 5.60
C ASN A 461 12.43 -38.40 6.41
N ILE A 462 13.55 -39.02 6.80
CA ILE A 462 14.81 -38.40 7.24
C ILE A 462 15.49 -37.71 6.02
N PHE A 463 14.71 -37.08 5.17
CA PHE A 463 15.15 -36.37 3.97
C PHE A 463 14.92 -34.88 4.22
N GLY A 464 15.90 -34.26 4.86
CA GLY A 464 15.98 -32.83 5.07
C GLY A 464 17.37 -32.29 4.77
N HIS A 465 17.48 -30.99 4.61
CA HIS A 465 18.70 -30.22 4.54
C HIS A 465 19.31 -30.00 5.92
N ILE A 466 18.49 -29.99 6.97
CA ILE A 466 18.89 -29.81 8.38
C ILE A 466 18.30 -30.96 9.20
N ILE A 467 19.15 -31.88 9.66
CA ILE A 467 18.75 -33.04 10.44
C ILE A 467 19.54 -33.06 11.74
N TRP A 468 18.84 -33.16 12.85
CA TRP A 468 19.42 -33.23 14.19
C TRP A 468 18.77 -34.34 15.01
N SER A 469 19.41 -34.76 16.09
CA SER A 469 18.89 -35.81 16.96
C SER A 469 19.21 -35.59 18.43
N ASP A 470 18.39 -36.23 19.27
CA ASP A 470 18.69 -36.54 20.66
C ASP A 470 18.67 -38.06 20.82
N GLY A 471 19.84 -38.67 21.02
CA GLY A 471 19.97 -40.12 21.06
C GLY A 471 19.50 -40.82 19.78
N GLN A 472 18.36 -41.52 19.83
CA GLN A 472 17.79 -42.25 18.70
C GLN A 472 16.66 -41.48 17.99
N ASP A 473 16.21 -40.35 18.54
CA ASP A 473 15.11 -39.57 18.00
C ASP A 473 15.65 -38.54 17.01
N PHE A 474 15.19 -38.61 15.76
CA PHE A 474 15.62 -37.73 14.67
C PHE A 474 14.56 -36.68 14.36
N TYR A 475 15.03 -35.49 14.01
CA TYR A 475 14.20 -34.32 13.78
C TYR A 475 14.70 -33.53 12.56
N ASN A 476 13.75 -32.95 11.83
CA ASN A 476 13.99 -32.06 10.71
C ASN A 476 14.01 -30.59 11.18
N GLY A 477 14.70 -29.70 10.46
CA GLY A 477 14.84 -28.28 10.78
C GLY A 477 13.67 -27.38 10.39
N TYR A 478 12.61 -27.85 9.73
CA TYR A 478 11.54 -27.01 9.16
C TYR A 478 10.83 -26.11 10.18
N LYS A 479 10.66 -26.57 11.42
CA LYS A 479 10.08 -25.79 12.54
C LYS A 479 11.11 -25.04 13.37
N MET A 480 12.40 -25.12 13.05
CA MET A 480 13.39 -24.50 13.92
C MET A 480 13.23 -22.99 13.94
N PRO A 481 13.18 -22.38 15.13
CA PRO A 481 13.08 -20.93 15.22
C PRO A 481 14.31 -20.29 14.56
N TYR A 482 14.11 -19.12 13.96
CA TYR A 482 15.14 -18.32 13.29
C TYR A 482 15.67 -18.87 11.95
N LEU A 483 15.08 -19.93 11.40
CA LEU A 483 15.31 -20.38 10.03
C LEU A 483 14.16 -19.93 9.10
N PRO A 484 14.43 -19.59 7.82
CA PRO A 484 15.73 -19.56 7.18
C PRO A 484 16.59 -18.37 7.64
N LEU A 485 17.89 -18.61 7.79
CA LEU A 485 18.85 -17.55 8.08
C LEU A 485 19.14 -16.72 6.82
N GLN A 486 19.55 -15.47 7.02
CA GLN A 486 19.91 -14.58 5.90
C GLN A 486 21.05 -15.16 5.05
N PRO A 487 21.03 -14.92 3.73
CA PRO A 487 22.14 -15.28 2.85
C PRO A 487 23.38 -14.45 3.18
N SER A 488 24.54 -15.08 3.06
CA SER A 488 25.84 -14.39 3.10
C SER A 488 26.27 -14.03 1.69
N ILE A 489 26.70 -12.79 1.48
CA ILE A 489 27.13 -12.28 0.19
C ILE A 489 28.50 -11.63 0.34
N LEU A 490 29.48 -12.14 -0.41
CA LEU A 490 30.80 -11.54 -0.56
C LEU A 490 30.98 -10.99 -1.97
N ASN A 491 31.55 -9.79 -2.12
CA ASN A 491 31.80 -9.13 -3.40
C ASN A 491 33.15 -8.39 -3.44
N ASN A 492 33.67 -8.12 -4.66
CA ASN A 492 34.98 -7.50 -4.88
C ASN A 492 34.95 -6.03 -5.31
#